data_AF-A0A7J4FTZ7-F1
#
_entry.id   AF-A0A7J4FTZ7-F1
#
_cell.length_a   1.000
_cell.length_b   1.000
_cell.length_c   1.000
_cell.angle_alpha   90.00
_cell.angle_beta   90.00
_cell.angle_gamma   90.00
#
_symmetry.space_group_name_H-M   'P 1'
#
loop_
_entity.id
_entity.type
_entity.pdbx_description
1 polymer ?
#
loop_
_entity_poly.entity_id
_entity_poly.type
_entity_poly.pdbx_seq_one_letter_code
_entity_poly.pdbx_strand_id
1 'polypeptide(L)'
;MIVPGIELFLREDTGDFDVFHDLIPDEVIRAIIIAKDDGILAGLEEVVWIFNYCGVSSSCKHEDGDEIVAGDVIIDLEGSSRAILQSERVALNILGRMAGIATLTHACAEMVKHTGARIACTRKTTPGFRRFEKKAVMLGGGDPHRFNLTDAIMIKDNHIRIYGMDAAYRVAKEAGFMKKIEIEV
;
A
#
# COMPACT_ATOMS: atom_id res chain seq x y z
N MET A 1 -8.07 11.79 7.75
CA MET A 1 -8.00 12.34 6.37
C MET A 1 -8.33 11.19 5.44
N ILE A 2 -9.58 11.07 4.96
CA ILE A 2 -10.10 9.93 4.16
C ILE A 2 -9.06 9.49 3.11
N VAL A 3 -8.82 8.18 2.97
CA VAL A 3 -7.89 7.66 1.96
C VAL A 3 -8.66 7.78 0.66
N PRO A 4 -8.31 8.71 -0.25
CA PRO A 4 -8.94 8.72 -1.56
C PRO A 4 -8.74 7.36 -2.22
N GLY A 5 -9.83 6.68 -2.53
CA GLY A 5 -9.83 5.41 -3.28
C GLY A 5 -10.52 4.22 -2.60
N ILE A 6 -10.72 4.21 -1.28
CA ILE A 6 -11.38 3.07 -0.61
C ILE A 6 -12.80 2.84 -1.14
N GLU A 7 -13.57 3.92 -1.27
CA GLU A 7 -14.93 3.88 -1.84
C GLU A 7 -14.94 3.31 -3.27
N LEU A 8 -13.88 3.56 -4.05
CA LEU A 8 -13.77 3.05 -5.41
C LEU A 8 -13.56 1.54 -5.40
N PHE A 9 -12.73 1.01 -4.50
CA PHE A 9 -12.51 -0.43 -4.36
C PHE A 9 -13.74 -1.17 -3.85
N LEU A 10 -14.44 -0.58 -2.86
CA LEU A 10 -15.71 -1.13 -2.38
C LEU A 10 -16.74 -1.15 -3.51
N ARG A 11 -16.90 -0.03 -4.23
CA ARG A 11 -17.85 0.06 -5.34
C ARG A 11 -17.51 -0.87 -6.51
N GLU A 12 -16.23 -1.08 -6.78
CA GLU A 12 -15.76 -2.05 -7.79
C GLU A 12 -16.26 -3.46 -7.44
N ASP A 13 -16.12 -3.88 -6.18
CA ASP A 13 -16.44 -5.24 -5.74
C ASP A 13 -17.95 -5.44 -5.54
N THR A 14 -18.66 -4.44 -5.00
CA THR A 14 -20.11 -4.53 -4.76
C THR A 14 -20.95 -4.30 -6.01
N GLY A 15 -20.39 -3.64 -7.03
CA GLY A 15 -21.15 -3.15 -8.17
C GLY A 15 -22.36 -2.31 -7.76
N ASP A 16 -23.47 -2.47 -8.48
CA ASP A 16 -24.75 -1.81 -8.16
C ASP A 16 -25.59 -2.61 -7.13
N PHE A 17 -25.36 -3.92 -7.00
CA PHE A 17 -26.12 -4.83 -6.12
C PHE A 17 -25.28 -6.03 -5.68
N ASP A 18 -25.18 -6.26 -4.37
CA ASP A 18 -24.67 -7.52 -3.81
C ASP A 18 -25.83 -8.54 -3.74
N VAL A 19 -25.77 -9.54 -4.63
CA VAL A 19 -26.81 -10.57 -4.80
C VAL A 19 -27.01 -11.41 -3.53
N PHE A 20 -26.01 -11.51 -2.67
CA PHE A 20 -26.07 -12.31 -1.45
C PHE A 20 -26.51 -11.48 -0.23
N HIS A 21 -26.49 -10.15 -0.32
CA HIS A 21 -26.82 -9.23 0.77
C HIS A 21 -28.21 -9.50 1.37
N ASP A 22 -29.22 -9.70 0.52
CA ASP A 22 -30.61 -9.94 0.95
C ASP A 22 -30.85 -11.38 1.45
N LEU A 23 -29.92 -12.30 1.17
CA LEU A 23 -30.00 -13.70 1.62
C LEU A 23 -29.39 -13.91 3.01
N ILE A 24 -28.58 -12.97 3.50
CA ILE A 24 -27.93 -13.04 4.81
C ILE A 24 -28.81 -12.36 5.88
N PRO A 25 -29.04 -13.01 7.05
CA PRO A 25 -29.63 -12.35 8.21
C PRO A 25 -28.76 -11.18 8.68
N ASP A 26 -29.35 -10.00 8.83
CA ASP A 26 -28.64 -8.81 9.33
C ASP A 26 -28.56 -8.84 10.85
N GLU A 27 -27.50 -9.45 11.37
CA GLU A 27 -27.28 -9.66 12.81
C GLU A 27 -25.92 -9.11 13.22
N VAL A 28 -25.80 -8.67 14.47
CA VAL A 28 -24.51 -8.26 15.03
C VAL A 28 -23.69 -9.51 15.34
N ILE A 29 -22.56 -9.66 14.67
CA ILE A 29 -21.63 -10.77 14.84
C ILE A 29 -20.24 -10.28 15.23
N ARG A 30 -19.39 -11.21 15.68
CA ARG A 30 -17.96 -11.01 15.86
C ARG A 30 -17.18 -11.84 14.85
N ALA A 31 -16.13 -11.25 14.29
CA ALA A 31 -15.22 -11.92 13.36
C ALA A 31 -13.77 -11.54 13.68
N ILE A 32 -12.82 -12.34 13.21
CA ILE A 32 -11.39 -12.07 13.38
C ILE A 32 -10.65 -12.23 12.06
N ILE A 33 -9.62 -11.41 11.86
CA ILE A 33 -8.65 -11.57 10.76
C ILE A 33 -7.39 -12.19 11.34
N ILE A 34 -6.96 -13.30 10.74
CA ILE A 34 -5.82 -14.10 11.21
C ILE A 34 -4.73 -14.11 10.13
N ALA A 35 -3.48 -13.96 10.54
CA ALA A 35 -2.32 -14.17 9.67
C ALA A 35 -2.15 -15.66 9.36
N LYS A 36 -2.01 -16.02 8.08
CA LYS A 36 -1.77 -17.42 7.65
C LYS A 36 -0.30 -17.75 7.40
N ASP A 37 0.53 -16.73 7.30
CA ASP A 37 1.96 -16.82 7.02
C ASP A 37 2.69 -15.77 7.87
N ASP A 38 3.98 -16.01 8.11
CA ASP A 38 4.86 -15.05 8.79
C ASP A 38 5.19 -13.86 7.85
N GLY A 39 5.44 -12.68 8.40
CA GLY A 39 5.83 -11.53 7.60
C GLY A 39 5.82 -10.19 8.32
N ILE A 40 5.83 -9.12 7.53
CA ILE A 40 5.67 -7.74 8.00
C ILE A 40 4.24 -7.29 7.74
N LEU A 41 3.54 -6.89 8.79
CA LEU A 41 2.18 -6.35 8.70
C LEU A 41 2.21 -5.00 7.96
N ALA A 42 1.40 -4.88 6.91
CA ALA A 42 1.23 -3.62 6.21
C ALA A 42 -0.18 -3.53 5.64
N GLY A 43 -0.81 -2.35 5.77
CA GLY A 43 -2.18 -2.10 5.32
C GLY A 43 -3.21 -2.14 6.44
N LEU A 44 -2.79 -2.23 7.71
CA LEU A 44 -3.69 -2.31 8.86
C LEU A 44 -4.57 -1.06 8.96
N GLU A 45 -3.97 0.13 8.82
CA GLU A 45 -4.69 1.40 8.83
C GLU A 45 -5.78 1.44 7.75
N GLU A 46 -5.44 1.03 6.52
CA GLU A 46 -6.37 1.00 5.39
C GLU A 46 -7.54 0.04 5.63
N VAL A 47 -7.28 -1.13 6.20
CA VAL A 47 -8.30 -2.12 6.53
C VAL A 47 -9.24 -1.62 7.63
N VAL A 48 -8.69 -1.02 8.68
CA VAL A 48 -9.49 -0.39 9.75
C VAL A 48 -10.41 0.68 9.16
N TRP A 49 -9.95 1.44 8.18
CA TRP A 49 -10.76 2.46 7.53
C TRP A 49 -11.87 1.87 6.67
N ILE A 50 -11.61 0.77 5.96
CA ILE A 50 -12.63 0.03 5.21
C ILE A 50 -13.76 -0.44 6.14
N PHE A 51 -13.41 -1.12 7.23
CA PHE A 51 -14.41 -1.62 8.17
C PHE A 51 -15.18 -0.49 8.85
N ASN A 52 -14.50 0.56 9.31
CA ASN A 52 -15.15 1.72 9.90
C ASN A 52 -16.08 2.43 8.92
N TYR A 53 -15.71 2.52 7.63
CA TYR A 53 -16.56 3.09 6.58
C TYR A 53 -17.85 2.29 6.39
N CYS A 54 -17.77 0.96 6.50
CA CYS A 54 -18.93 0.06 6.45
C CYS A 54 -19.70 -0.03 7.78
N GLY A 55 -19.33 0.75 8.80
CA GLY A 55 -19.99 0.73 10.12
C GLY A 55 -19.63 -0.47 11.00
N VAL A 56 -18.51 -1.14 10.72
CA VAL A 56 -17.96 -2.25 11.51
C VAL A 56 -16.90 -1.72 12.46
N SER A 57 -17.06 -2.02 13.76
CA SER A 57 -16.06 -1.67 14.76
C SER A 57 -14.87 -2.64 14.68
N SER A 58 -13.67 -2.10 14.87
CA SER A 58 -12.42 -2.88 14.79
C SER A 58 -11.52 -2.56 15.97
N SER A 59 -10.82 -3.58 16.48
CA SER A 59 -9.76 -3.42 17.47
C SER A 59 -8.54 -4.26 17.04
N CYS A 60 -7.35 -3.68 17.19
CA CYS A 60 -6.11 -4.26 16.71
C CYS A 60 -5.11 -4.37 17.87
N LYS A 61 -4.29 -5.42 17.88
CA LYS A 61 -3.19 -5.61 18.84
C LYS A 61 -1.81 -5.38 18.23
N HIS A 62 -1.77 -5.19 16.92
CA HIS A 62 -0.57 -4.95 16.12
C HIS A 62 -0.65 -3.57 15.48
N GLU A 63 0.49 -3.08 14.98
CA GLU A 63 0.63 -1.85 14.22
C GLU A 63 1.25 -2.13 12.84
N ASP A 64 1.04 -1.22 11.88
CA ASP A 64 1.69 -1.28 10.58
C ASP A 64 3.23 -1.27 10.76
N GLY A 65 3.92 -2.26 10.19
CA GLY A 65 5.37 -2.46 10.31
C GLY A 65 5.77 -3.53 11.33
N ASP A 66 4.84 -4.05 12.13
CA ASP A 66 5.12 -5.16 13.05
C ASP A 66 5.50 -6.44 12.30
N GLU A 67 6.41 -7.22 12.89
CA GLU A 67 6.61 -8.62 12.54
C GLU A 67 5.43 -9.45 13.09
N ILE A 68 4.85 -10.29 12.24
CA ILE A 68 3.73 -11.17 12.57
C ILE A 68 4.08 -12.62 12.24
N VAL A 69 3.49 -13.55 12.98
CA VAL A 69 3.63 -14.99 12.74
C VAL A 69 2.29 -15.63 12.39
N ALA A 70 2.35 -16.75 11.68
CA ALA A 70 1.16 -17.52 11.34
C ALA A 70 0.36 -17.89 12.61
N GLY A 71 -0.93 -17.57 12.59
CA GLY A 71 -1.84 -17.73 13.72
C GLY A 71 -2.12 -16.45 14.52
N ASP A 72 -1.37 -15.37 14.30
CA ASP A 72 -1.64 -14.09 14.97
C ASP A 72 -3.00 -13.53 14.58
N VAL A 73 -3.73 -13.02 15.57
CA VAL A 73 -4.99 -12.31 15.38
C VAL A 73 -4.68 -10.84 15.13
N ILE A 74 -4.89 -10.41 13.89
CA ILE A 74 -4.55 -9.06 13.43
C ILE A 74 -5.64 -8.06 13.82
N ILE A 75 -6.90 -8.42 13.62
CA ILE A 75 -8.06 -7.56 13.90
C ILE A 75 -9.19 -8.38 14.52
N ASP A 76 -9.76 -7.88 15.61
CA ASP A 76 -11.06 -8.27 16.15
C ASP A 76 -12.14 -7.30 15.61
N LEU A 77 -13.21 -7.84 15.01
CA LEU A 77 -14.30 -7.11 14.37
C LEU A 77 -15.63 -7.37 15.08
N GLU A 78 -16.46 -6.34 15.22
CA GLU A 78 -17.84 -6.45 15.69
C GLU A 78 -18.76 -5.51 14.89
N GLY A 79 -19.85 -6.04 14.34
CA GLY A 79 -20.78 -5.30 13.49
C GLY A 79 -21.80 -6.18 12.77
N SER A 80 -22.55 -5.58 11.85
CA SER A 80 -23.49 -6.32 10.98
C SER A 80 -22.76 -7.40 10.17
N SER A 81 -23.32 -8.61 10.15
CA SER A 81 -22.89 -9.72 9.30
C SER A 81 -22.75 -9.30 7.83
N ARG A 82 -23.71 -8.53 7.31
CA ARG A 82 -23.72 -8.03 5.94
C ARG A 82 -22.57 -7.07 5.69
N ALA A 83 -22.35 -6.12 6.60
CA ALA A 83 -21.28 -5.14 6.48
C ALA A 83 -19.89 -5.79 6.56
N ILE A 84 -19.70 -6.77 7.45
CA ILE A 84 -18.46 -7.53 7.57
C ILE A 84 -18.18 -8.30 6.28
N LEU A 85 -19.15 -9.06 5.77
CA LEU A 85 -18.96 -9.88 4.57
C LEU A 85 -18.77 -9.04 3.31
N GLN A 86 -19.49 -7.93 3.18
CA GLN A 86 -19.38 -7.00 2.04
C GLN A 86 -17.99 -6.35 1.96
N SER A 87 -17.34 -6.10 3.09
CA SER A 87 -16.04 -5.41 3.15
C SER A 87 -14.85 -6.37 3.24
N GLU A 88 -15.09 -7.65 3.54
CA GLU A 88 -14.06 -8.67 3.78
C GLU A 88 -13.06 -8.77 2.63
N ARG A 89 -13.55 -8.98 1.40
CA ARG A 89 -12.67 -9.30 0.27
C ARG A 89 -11.74 -8.14 -0.07
N VAL A 90 -12.28 -6.92 -0.10
CA VAL A 90 -11.50 -5.69 -0.33
C VAL A 90 -10.46 -5.49 0.77
N ALA A 91 -10.85 -5.64 2.04
CA ALA A 91 -9.94 -5.55 3.18
C ALA A 91 -8.79 -6.56 3.09
N LEU A 92 -9.10 -7.85 2.90
CA LEU A 92 -8.10 -8.91 2.83
C LEU A 92 -7.17 -8.77 1.61
N ASN A 93 -7.69 -8.32 0.48
CA ASN A 93 -6.88 -8.08 -0.73
C ASN A 93 -5.86 -6.97 -0.52
N ILE A 94 -6.25 -5.87 0.15
CA ILE A 94 -5.33 -4.77 0.47
C ILE A 94 -4.29 -5.24 1.49
N LEU A 95 -4.73 -5.86 2.59
CA LEU A 95 -3.84 -6.33 3.65
C LEU A 95 -2.81 -7.31 3.12
N GLY A 96 -3.25 -8.35 2.41
CA GLY A 96 -2.36 -9.37 1.87
C GLY A 96 -1.38 -8.82 0.84
N ARG A 97 -1.82 -7.92 -0.05
CA ARG A 97 -0.93 -7.33 -1.07
C ARG A 97 0.09 -6.39 -0.45
N MET A 98 -0.30 -5.57 0.51
CA MET A 98 0.61 -4.66 1.20
C MET A 98 1.60 -5.44 2.08
N ALA A 99 1.12 -6.40 2.89
CA ALA A 99 1.98 -7.27 3.70
C ALA A 99 2.99 -8.03 2.83
N GLY A 100 2.57 -8.61 1.71
CA GLY A 100 3.49 -9.29 0.79
C GLY A 100 4.61 -8.39 0.25
N ILE A 101 4.30 -7.13 -0.07
CA ILE A 101 5.31 -6.15 -0.50
C ILE A 101 6.25 -5.77 0.65
N ALA A 102 5.71 -5.54 1.85
CA ALA A 102 6.49 -5.20 3.02
C ALA A 102 7.44 -6.33 3.42
N THR A 103 6.95 -7.57 3.49
CA THR A 103 7.75 -8.78 3.77
C THR A 103 8.88 -8.96 2.77
N LEU A 104 8.61 -8.85 1.47
CA LEU A 104 9.67 -8.98 0.45
C LEU A 104 10.69 -7.84 0.53
N THR A 105 10.23 -6.62 0.83
CA THR A 105 11.12 -5.47 1.00
C THR A 105 12.02 -5.66 2.21
N HIS A 106 11.47 -6.13 3.33
CA HIS A 106 12.21 -6.41 4.55
C HIS A 106 13.29 -7.46 4.33
N ALA A 107 12.95 -8.56 3.65
CA ALA A 107 13.94 -9.58 3.28
C ALA A 107 15.09 -8.99 2.44
N CYS A 108 14.78 -8.16 1.43
CA CYS A 108 15.81 -7.49 0.63
C CYS A 108 16.66 -6.52 1.46
N ALA A 109 16.04 -5.76 2.37
CA ALA A 109 16.72 -4.78 3.22
C ALA A 109 17.70 -5.47 4.19
N GLU A 110 17.28 -6.57 4.81
CA GLU A 110 18.14 -7.36 5.70
C GLU A 110 19.35 -7.95 4.95
N MET A 111 19.18 -8.39 3.70
CA MET A 111 20.29 -8.90 2.88
C MET A 111 21.42 -7.88 2.68
N VAL A 112 21.11 -6.59 2.61
CA VAL A 112 22.09 -5.52 2.34
C VAL A 112 22.48 -4.72 3.58
N LYS A 113 21.91 -5.01 4.75
CA LYS A 113 22.08 -4.25 6.00
C LYS A 113 23.54 -4.03 6.40
N HIS A 114 24.38 -5.04 6.18
CA HIS A 114 25.81 -5.00 6.47
C HIS A 114 26.62 -4.04 5.57
N THR A 115 26.04 -3.56 4.47
CA THR A 115 26.72 -2.70 3.48
C THR A 115 26.47 -1.21 3.69
N GLY A 116 25.45 -0.84 4.47
CA GLY A 116 24.94 0.54 4.55
C GLY A 116 24.14 1.00 3.33
N ALA A 117 23.97 0.15 2.31
CA ALA A 117 23.09 0.43 1.18
C ALA A 117 21.61 0.41 1.61
N ARG A 118 20.78 1.12 0.84
CA ARG A 118 19.32 1.12 1.02
C ARG A 118 18.64 0.53 -0.21
N ILE A 119 17.63 -0.30 0.01
CA ILE A 119 16.78 -0.81 -1.06
C ILE A 119 15.74 0.25 -1.42
N ALA A 120 15.69 0.66 -2.68
CA ALA A 120 14.72 1.63 -3.16
C ALA A 120 13.76 0.99 -4.17
N CYS A 121 12.46 1.29 -4.06
CA CYS A 121 11.49 0.87 -5.06
C CYS A 121 11.40 1.86 -6.23
N THR A 122 10.57 1.58 -7.24
CA THR A 122 10.49 2.39 -8.47
C THR A 122 9.06 2.88 -8.74
N ARG A 123 8.83 3.51 -9.90
CA ARG A 123 7.47 3.86 -10.36
C ARG A 123 6.78 2.72 -11.14
N LYS A 124 7.40 1.53 -11.20
CA LYS A 124 6.81 0.29 -11.74
C LYS A 124 5.83 -0.28 -10.70
N THR A 125 4.76 0.47 -10.49
CA THR A 125 3.72 0.20 -9.50
C THR A 125 2.43 -0.18 -10.22
N THR A 126 1.56 -0.94 -9.56
CA THR A 126 0.23 -1.26 -10.09
C THR A 126 -0.55 0.03 -10.34
N PRO A 127 -1.18 0.21 -11.52
CA PRO A 127 -2.01 1.38 -11.80
C PRO A 127 -3.08 1.58 -10.72
N GLY A 128 -3.27 2.81 -10.23
CA GLY A 128 -4.20 3.13 -9.13
C GLY A 128 -3.72 2.74 -7.73
N PHE A 129 -2.77 1.81 -7.58
CA PHE A 129 -2.39 1.26 -6.27
C PHE A 129 -1.06 1.82 -5.71
N ARG A 130 -0.40 2.74 -6.43
CA ARG A 130 0.94 3.24 -6.10
C ARG A 130 1.13 3.67 -4.64
N ARG A 131 0.15 4.37 -4.06
CA ARG A 131 0.24 4.86 -2.68
C ARG A 131 0.45 3.71 -1.70
N PHE A 132 -0.33 2.65 -1.84
CA PHE A 132 -0.32 1.48 -0.98
C PHE A 132 1.00 0.72 -1.13
N GLU A 133 1.46 0.47 -2.36
CA GLU A 133 2.72 -0.22 -2.60
C GLU A 133 3.93 0.56 -2.07
N LYS A 134 3.92 1.89 -2.22
CA LYS A 134 4.98 2.76 -1.68
C LYS A 134 4.98 2.79 -0.16
N LYS A 135 3.79 2.81 0.47
CA LYS A 135 3.65 2.71 1.94
C LYS A 135 4.17 1.35 2.43
N ALA A 136 3.77 0.25 1.78
CA ALA A 136 4.25 -1.08 2.12
C ALA A 136 5.78 -1.21 2.01
N VAL A 137 6.41 -0.63 0.98
CA VAL A 137 7.87 -0.58 0.88
C VAL A 137 8.49 0.14 2.08
N MET A 138 7.93 1.29 2.51
CA MET A 138 8.43 2.01 3.69
C MET A 138 8.29 1.18 4.97
N LEU A 139 7.15 0.52 5.16
CA LEU A 139 6.90 -0.35 6.31
C LEU A 139 7.85 -1.56 6.34
N GLY A 140 8.20 -2.10 5.18
CA GLY A 140 9.23 -3.12 5.04
C GLY A 140 10.68 -2.60 5.15
N GLY A 141 10.91 -1.34 5.49
CA GLY A 141 12.26 -0.77 5.66
C GLY A 141 12.95 -0.30 4.37
N GLY A 142 12.23 -0.22 3.25
CA GLY A 142 12.75 0.28 1.97
C GLY A 142 12.53 1.78 1.76
N ASP A 143 13.27 2.35 0.81
CA ASP A 143 13.11 3.74 0.36
C ASP A 143 12.01 3.82 -0.72
N PRO A 144 11.00 4.69 -0.54
CA PRO A 144 9.91 4.83 -1.50
C PRO A 144 10.39 5.47 -2.82
N HIS A 145 11.61 6.00 -2.89
CA HIS A 145 12.12 6.79 -4.00
C HIS A 145 11.16 7.96 -4.32
N ARG A 146 11.35 8.65 -5.45
CA ARG A 146 10.33 9.58 -5.96
C ARG A 146 8.98 8.88 -6.13
N PHE A 147 7.92 9.48 -5.62
CA PHE A 147 6.56 8.97 -5.67
C PHE A 147 5.99 9.11 -7.09
N ASN A 148 6.13 10.26 -7.72
CA ASN A 148 5.62 10.53 -9.07
C ASN A 148 6.61 11.37 -9.90
N LEU A 149 6.14 11.98 -10.99
CA LEU A 149 6.96 12.84 -11.86
C LEU A 149 7.26 14.22 -11.28
N THR A 150 6.53 14.64 -10.24
CA THR A 150 6.65 15.97 -9.65
C THR A 150 7.73 16.04 -8.58
N ASP A 151 8.11 14.92 -7.94
CA ASP A 151 8.97 15.00 -6.74
C ASP A 151 10.43 15.22 -7.08
N ALA A 152 10.92 14.58 -8.13
CA ALA A 152 12.31 14.66 -8.57
C ALA A 152 12.44 14.49 -10.09
N ILE A 153 13.41 15.19 -10.65
CA ILE A 153 13.76 15.11 -12.06
C ILE A 153 14.71 13.94 -12.26
N MET A 154 14.39 13.08 -13.22
CA MET A 154 15.22 11.95 -13.59
C MET A 154 15.40 11.97 -15.09
N ILE A 155 16.60 12.38 -15.50
CA ILE A 155 17.04 12.37 -16.89
C ILE A 155 17.43 10.93 -17.22
N LYS A 156 17.00 10.47 -18.38
CA LYS A 156 17.17 9.10 -18.90
C LYS A 156 17.58 9.18 -20.36
N ASP A 157 17.93 8.06 -20.96
CA ASP A 157 18.29 7.92 -22.37
C ASP A 157 17.34 8.64 -23.33
N ASN A 158 16.02 8.54 -23.09
CA ASN A 158 15.03 9.21 -23.94
C ASN A 158 15.19 10.73 -23.92
N HIS A 159 15.47 11.33 -22.76
CA HIS A 159 15.70 12.76 -22.63
C HIS A 159 17.03 13.16 -23.28
N ILE A 160 18.07 12.34 -23.08
CA ILE A 160 19.40 12.57 -23.66
C ILE A 160 19.35 12.47 -25.19
N ARG A 161 18.56 11.55 -25.76
CA ARG A 161 18.36 11.44 -27.21
C ARG A 161 17.66 12.66 -27.82
N ILE A 162 16.77 13.32 -27.06
CA ILE A 162 16.02 14.49 -27.54
C ILE A 162 16.86 15.77 -27.44
N TYR A 163 17.53 15.98 -26.30
CA TYR A 163 18.16 17.26 -25.97
C TYR A 163 19.69 17.21 -25.97
N GLY A 164 20.30 16.03 -25.87
CA GLY A 164 21.67 15.89 -25.37
C GLY A 164 21.75 16.09 -23.86
N MET A 165 22.77 15.50 -23.23
CA MET A 165 22.92 15.48 -21.76
C MET A 165 23.01 16.89 -21.16
N ASP A 166 23.86 17.75 -21.72
CA ASP A 166 24.10 19.10 -21.18
C ASP A 166 22.89 20.02 -21.28
N ALA A 167 22.12 19.91 -22.37
CA ALA A 167 20.91 20.70 -22.53
C ALA A 167 19.79 20.18 -21.62
N ALA A 168 19.63 18.85 -21.52
CA ALA A 168 18.67 18.25 -20.59
C ALA A 168 18.95 18.67 -19.13
N TYR A 169 20.22 18.70 -18.73
CA TYR A 169 20.61 19.15 -17.39
C TYR A 169 20.34 20.64 -17.15
N ARG A 170 20.65 21.51 -18.13
CA ARG A 170 20.35 22.95 -18.03
C ARG A 170 18.86 23.21 -17.88
N VAL A 171 18.02 22.57 -18.69
CA VAL A 171 16.56 22.69 -18.59
C VAL A 171 16.06 22.16 -17.24
N ALA A 172 16.61 21.04 -16.74
CA ALA A 172 16.24 20.51 -15.43
C ALA A 172 16.55 21.47 -14.27
N LYS A 173 17.60 22.29 -14.38
CA LYS A 173 17.94 23.31 -13.37
C LYS A 173 16.93 24.44 -13.29
N GLU A 174 16.18 24.72 -14.36
CA GLU A 174 15.15 25.77 -14.37
C GLU A 174 13.93 25.40 -13.51
N ALA A 175 13.74 24.12 -13.19
CA ALA A 175 12.64 23.64 -12.34
C ALA A 175 12.75 24.04 -10.85
N GLY A 176 13.83 24.73 -10.48
CA GLY A 176 14.04 25.30 -9.15
C GLY A 176 14.92 24.44 -8.24
N PHE A 177 15.56 25.10 -7.27
CA PHE A 177 16.59 24.52 -6.40
C PHE A 177 16.09 23.43 -5.44
N MET A 178 14.77 23.36 -5.21
CA MET A 178 14.15 22.39 -4.30
C MET A 178 14.01 20.98 -4.89
N LYS A 179 14.20 20.81 -6.21
CA LYS A 179 14.07 19.52 -6.89
C LYS A 179 15.43 18.85 -7.02
N LYS A 180 15.55 17.63 -6.52
CA LYS A 180 16.70 16.77 -6.82
C LYS A 180 16.67 16.39 -8.30
N ILE A 181 17.85 16.41 -8.93
CA ILE A 181 18.07 16.00 -10.31
C ILE A 181 18.96 14.76 -10.28
N GLU A 182 18.49 13.69 -10.88
CA GLU A 182 19.21 12.45 -11.09
C GLU A 182 19.38 12.21 -12.60
N ILE A 183 20.54 11.69 -13.01
CA ILE A 183 20.81 11.33 -14.40
C ILE A 183 21.17 9.85 -14.42
N GLU A 184 20.39 9.05 -15.14
CA GLU A 184 20.70 7.66 -15.45
C GLU A 184 21.77 7.64 -16.56
N VAL A 185 22.87 6.93 -16.32
CA VAL A 185 24.02 6.77 -17.23
C VAL A 185 24.19 5.33 -17.67
#